data_AF-A0A1I3NY87-F1
#
_entry.id   AF-A0A1I3NY87-F1
#
_cell.length_a   1.000
_cell.length_b   1.000
_cell.length_c   1.000
_cell.angle_alpha   90.00
_cell.angle_beta   90.00
_cell.angle_gamma   90.00
#
_symmetry.space_group_name_H-M   'P 1'
#
loop_
_entity.id
_entity.type
_entity.pdbx_description
1 polymer ?
#
loop_
_entity_poly.entity_id
_entity_poly.type
_entity_poly.pdbx_seq_one_letter_code
_entity_poly.pdbx_strand_id
1 'polypeptide(L)'
;MTPAGGGKAITGPGFHFPGGFGRNDVPVGTYKATARYAPPGEQPVGMTVRVRNKGAYADSATFAFAELVPNVYQAELEMKLP
;
A
#
# COMPACT_ATOMS: atom_id res chain seq x y z
N MET A 1 -2.39 21.55 5.40
CA MET A 1 -1.76 20.88 6.56
C MET A 1 -2.39 19.51 6.70
N THR A 2 -1.63 18.45 6.46
CA THR A 2 -2.09 17.06 6.58
C THR A 2 -1.51 16.51 7.88
N PRO A 3 -2.27 15.79 8.73
CA PRO A 3 -1.83 15.48 10.07
C PRO A 3 -0.53 14.66 10.05
N ALA A 4 0.49 15.16 10.75
CA ALA A 4 1.66 14.39 11.13
C ALA A 4 1.23 13.37 12.19
N GLY A 5 0.65 12.25 11.77
CA GLY A 5 0.50 11.09 12.64
C GLY A 5 1.89 10.56 12.95
N GLY A 6 2.30 10.60 14.21
CA GLY A 6 3.66 10.28 14.70
C GLY A 6 4.08 8.81 14.59
N GLY A 7 3.66 8.11 13.53
CA GLY A 7 4.14 6.80 13.15
C GLY A 7 5.30 6.87 12.15
N LYS A 8 6.19 5.89 12.20
CA LYS A 8 7.33 5.79 11.27
C LYS A 8 6.82 5.41 9.87
N ALA A 9 7.14 6.22 8.86
CA ALA A 9 6.85 5.88 7.47
C ALA A 9 7.65 4.64 7.06
N ILE A 10 6.96 3.68 6.42
CA ILE A 10 7.57 2.49 5.85
C ILE A 10 7.58 2.67 4.32
N THR A 11 8.75 2.97 3.78
CA THR A 11 8.96 3.17 2.34
C THR A 11 9.84 2.05 1.79
N GLY A 12 9.58 1.59 0.56
CA GLY A 12 10.40 0.58 -0.10
C GLY A 12 9.68 -0.07 -1.28
N PRO A 13 10.42 -0.84 -2.09
CA PRO A 13 9.85 -1.51 -3.25
C PRO A 13 8.84 -2.58 -2.82
N GLY A 14 7.85 -2.81 -3.68
CA GLY A 14 7.08 -4.05 -3.63
C GLY A 14 7.82 -5.16 -4.36
N PHE A 15 7.45 -6.39 -4.05
CA PHE A 15 8.02 -7.60 -4.63
C PHE A 15 6.91 -8.47 -5.18
N HIS A 16 7.22 -9.23 -6.23
CA HIS A 16 6.35 -10.30 -6.71
C HIS A 16 6.50 -11.52 -5.80
N PHE A 17 5.36 -12.12 -5.44
CA PHE A 17 5.27 -13.37 -4.70
C PHE A 17 4.18 -14.25 -5.31
N PRO A 18 4.18 -15.57 -5.03
CA PRO A 18 3.05 -16.43 -5.38
C PRO A 18 1.76 -15.85 -4.79
N GLY A 19 0.87 -15.31 -5.64
CA GLY A 19 -0.36 -14.64 -5.21
C GLY A 19 -0.43 -13.13 -5.47
N GLY A 20 0.65 -12.47 -5.92
CA GLY A 20 0.56 -11.07 -6.37
C GLY A 20 1.83 -10.24 -6.23
N PHE A 21 1.62 -8.93 -6.07
CA PHE A 21 2.66 -7.93 -5.84
C PHE A 21 2.35 -7.16 -4.56
N GLY A 22 3.34 -6.91 -3.72
CA GLY A 22 3.14 -6.20 -2.46
C GLY A 22 4.37 -6.21 -1.58
N ARG A 23 4.17 -6.10 -0.26
CA ARG A 23 5.26 -6.05 0.71
C ARG A 23 4.93 -6.92 1.93
N ASN A 24 5.91 -7.72 2.36
CA ASN A 24 5.83 -8.53 3.56
C ASN A 24 6.50 -7.81 4.75
N ASP A 25 6.36 -8.40 5.94
CA ASP A 25 7.00 -7.93 7.18
C ASP A 25 6.64 -6.48 7.56
N VAL A 26 5.44 -6.05 7.17
CA VAL A 26 4.86 -4.78 7.64
C VAL A 26 4.16 -5.07 8.97
N PRO A 27 4.48 -4.33 10.06
CA PRO A 27 3.78 -4.49 11.32
C PRO A 27 2.27 -4.33 11.15
N VAL A 28 1.49 -5.15 11.86
CA VAL A 28 0.02 -5.08 11.82
C VAL A 28 -0.42 -3.74 12.44
N GLY A 29 -1.26 -3.00 11.72
CA GLY A 29 -1.72 -1.68 12.14
C GLY A 29 -2.65 -1.01 11.15
N THR A 30 -2.92 0.27 11.38
CA THR A 30 -3.68 1.13 10.46
C THR A 30 -2.72 2.10 9.78
N TYR A 31 -2.81 2.20 8.46
CA TYR A 31 -1.87 2.96 7.65
C TYR A 31 -2.61 3.80 6.61
N LYS A 32 -1.95 4.89 6.21
CA LYS A 32 -2.26 5.64 4.99
C LYS A 32 -1.23 5.26 3.93
N ALA A 33 -1.65 4.58 2.86
CA ALA A 33 -0.79 4.21 1.75
C ALA A 33 -0.80 5.26 0.64
N THR A 34 0.35 5.36 -0.04
CA THR A 34 0.55 6.01 -1.34
C THR A 34 1.41 5.09 -2.20
N ALA A 35 1.28 5.14 -3.52
CA ALA A 35 2.09 4.31 -4.42
C ALA A 35 2.76 5.13 -5.53
N ARG A 36 3.88 4.62 -6.03
CA ARG A 36 4.61 5.18 -7.17
C ARG A 36 5.08 4.05 -8.08
N TYR A 37 4.94 4.23 -9.38
CA TYR A 37 5.56 3.39 -10.39
C TYR A 37 6.96 3.94 -10.69
N ALA A 38 8.01 3.15 -10.47
CA ALA A 38 9.40 3.59 -10.53
C ALA A 38 10.30 2.58 -11.26
N PRO A 39 10.18 2.47 -12.60
CA PRO A 39 11.08 1.62 -13.37
C PRO A 39 12.53 2.14 -13.35
N PRO A 40 13.53 1.25 -13.49
CA PRO A 40 14.94 1.65 -13.45
C PRO A 40 15.28 2.67 -14.53
N GLY A 41 15.93 3.78 -14.15
CA GLY A 41 16.36 4.83 -15.09
C GLY A 41 15.28 5.82 -15.49
N GLU A 42 14.05 5.67 -15.00
CA GLU A 42 12.93 6.59 -15.27
C GLU A 42 12.53 7.39 -14.03
N GLN A 43 11.82 8.49 -14.26
CA GLN A 43 11.25 9.30 -13.17
C GLN A 43 10.06 8.57 -12.54
N PRO A 44 10.01 8.39 -11.20
CA PRO A 44 8.86 7.80 -10.54
C PRO A 44 7.57 8.58 -10.77
N VAL A 45 6.52 7.89 -11.21
CA VAL A 45 5.18 8.46 -11.44
C VAL A 45 4.25 8.08 -10.29
N GLY A 46 3.51 9.05 -9.77
CA GLY A 46 2.49 8.81 -8.74
C GLY A 46 1.37 7.90 -9.26
N MET A 47 0.92 6.97 -8.43
CA MET A 47 -0.21 6.09 -8.74
C MET A 47 -1.40 6.42 -7.86
N THR A 48 -2.60 6.14 -8.38
CA THR A 48 -3.80 6.14 -7.56
C THR A 48 -3.98 4.78 -6.90
N VAL A 49 -4.47 4.78 -5.65
CA VAL A 49 -4.63 3.62 -4.79
C VAL A 49 -6.05 3.55 -4.24
N ARG A 50 -6.53 2.34 -3.99
CA ARG A 50 -7.73 2.07 -3.18
C ARG A 50 -7.58 0.79 -2.38
N VAL A 51 -8.41 0.62 -1.35
CA VAL A 51 -8.58 -0.68 -0.71
C VAL A 51 -9.31 -1.60 -1.68
N ARG A 52 -8.84 -2.84 -1.85
CA ARG A 52 -9.43 -3.78 -2.81
C ARG A 52 -10.95 -3.89 -2.61
N ASN A 53 -11.69 -3.77 -3.71
CA ASN A 53 -13.16 -3.80 -3.72
C ASN A 53 -13.86 -2.73 -2.84
N LYS A 54 -13.17 -1.65 -2.44
CA LYS A 54 -13.73 -0.60 -1.57
C LYS A 54 -13.34 0.80 -2.04
N GLY A 55 -14.35 1.66 -2.20
CA GLY A 55 -14.17 3.08 -2.50
C GLY A 55 -13.61 3.35 -3.90
N ALA A 56 -13.33 4.64 -4.14
CA ALA A 56 -12.72 5.13 -5.37
C ALA A 56 -11.19 5.12 -5.28
N TYR A 57 -10.55 5.09 -6.44
CA TYR A 57 -9.12 5.36 -6.55
C TYR A 57 -8.84 6.82 -6.16
N ALA A 58 -7.81 7.04 -5.35
CA ALA A 58 -7.35 8.35 -4.91
C ALA A 58 -5.83 8.34 -4.73
N ASP A 59 -5.20 9.50 -4.52
CA ASP A 59 -3.74 9.60 -4.31
C ASP A 59 -3.26 8.87 -3.04
N SER A 60 -4.19 8.57 -2.12
CA SER A 60 -3.92 7.80 -0.92
C SER A 60 -5.14 7.04 -0.44
N ALA A 61 -4.92 5.91 0.23
CA ALA A 61 -5.97 5.10 0.83
C ALA A 61 -5.60 4.75 2.27
N THR A 62 -6.56 4.89 3.19
CA THR A 62 -6.41 4.38 4.56
C THR A 62 -6.89 2.94 4.62
N PHE A 63 -6.10 2.08 5.23
CA PHE A 63 -6.41 0.66 5.39
C PHE A 63 -5.95 0.14 6.76
N ALA A 64 -6.54 -0.98 7.16
CA ALA A 64 -6.09 -1.77 8.30
C ALA A 64 -5.88 -3.22 7.83
N PHE A 65 -4.97 -3.91 8.48
CA PHE A 65 -4.77 -5.35 8.28
C PHE A 65 -5.95 -6.13 8.85
N ALA A 66 -6.36 -7.17 8.13
CA ALA A 66 -7.35 -8.15 8.58
C ALA A 66 -6.68 -9.52 8.66
N GLU A 67 -7.13 -10.35 9.61
CA GLU A 67 -6.64 -11.72 9.71
C GLU A 67 -7.15 -12.54 8.51
N LEU A 68 -6.23 -13.19 7.80
CA LEU A 68 -6.53 -14.08 6.68
C LEU A 68 -6.70 -15.52 7.18
N VAL A 69 -5.73 -15.97 7.97
CA VAL A 69 -5.70 -17.25 8.70
C VAL A 69 -4.99 -17.00 10.05
N PRO A 70 -5.09 -17.91 11.04
CA PRO A 70 -4.52 -17.67 12.37
C PRO A 70 -3.08 -17.18 12.33
N ASN A 71 -2.82 -16.01 12.93
CA ASN A 71 -1.52 -15.33 12.97
C ASN A 71 -0.97 -14.79 11.63
N VAL A 72 -1.75 -14.84 10.56
CA VAL A 72 -1.39 -14.25 9.26
C VAL A 72 -2.37 -13.14 8.92
N TYR A 73 -1.83 -11.92 8.82
CA TYR A 73 -2.62 -10.72 8.57
C TYR A 73 -2.31 -10.16 7.19
N GLN A 74 -3.34 -9.74 6.48
CA GLN A 74 -3.23 -9.20 5.13
C GLN A 74 -4.04 -7.90 5.00
N ALA A 75 -3.53 -7.00 4.18
CA ALA A 75 -4.30 -5.90 3.62
C ALA A 75 -4.12 -5.89 2.11
N GLU A 76 -5.22 -5.72 1.36
CA GLU A 76 -5.19 -5.71 -0.09
C GLU A 76 -5.49 -4.30 -0.62
N LEU A 77 -4.56 -3.81 -1.43
CA LEU A 77 -4.66 -2.53 -2.12
C LEU A 77 -4.62 -2.77 -3.62
N GLU A 78 -5.41 -1.99 -4.37
CA GLU A 78 -5.31 -1.93 -5.82
C GLU A 78 -4.69 -0.61 -6.21
N MET A 79 -3.86 -0.65 -7.25
CA MET A 79 -3.09 0.50 -7.72
C MET A 79 -3.25 0.60 -9.23
N LYS A 80 -3.35 1.83 -9.75
CA LYS A 80 -3.32 2.07 -11.20
C LYS A 80 -2.59 3.38 -11.48
N LEU A 81 -2.03 3.48 -12.69
CA LEU A 81 -1.61 4.77 -13.21
C LEU A 81 -2.85 5.69 -13.28
N PRO A 82 -2.72 6.98 -12.95
CA PRO A 82 -3.83 7.94 -12.95
C PRO A 82 -4.61 7.96 -14.27
#